data_AF-A0A7W0H399-F1
#
_entry.id   AF-A0A7W0H399-F1
#
_cell.length_a   1.000
_cell.length_b   1.000
_cell.length_c   1.000
_cell.angle_alpha   90.00
_cell.angle_beta   90.00
_cell.angle_gamma   90.00
#
_symmetry.space_group_name_H-M   'P 1'
#
loop_
_entity.id
_entity.type
_entity.pdbx_description
1 polymer ?
#
loop_
_entity_poly.entity_id
_entity_poly.type
_entity_poly.pdbx_seq_one_letter_code
_entity_poly.pdbx_strand_id
1 'polypeptide(L)'
;MTELAQRTGAINIGQGFPDEDGSAVIIDAAVVALHAGHNQYAPLPGVPALRDAIAAHQRRHYGLAVDPDSGVQVTFTATPDGPARSIVRFAFCKRDYVLDEAVERLRDWTARRR
;
A
#
# COMPACT_ATOMS: atom_id res chain seq x y z
N MET A 1 7.75 -14.75 -9.32
CA MET A 1 6.40 -15.29 -8.99
C MET A 1 5.34 -14.83 -9.99
N THR A 2 5.23 -13.53 -10.28
CA THR A 2 4.24 -12.99 -11.24
C THR A 2 4.31 -13.64 -12.63
N GLU A 3 5.50 -13.72 -13.24
CA GLU A 3 5.67 -14.31 -14.56
C GLU A 3 5.30 -15.81 -14.61
N LEU A 4 5.69 -16.57 -13.59
CA LEU A 4 5.33 -17.98 -13.48
C LEU A 4 3.80 -18.16 -13.37
N ALA A 5 3.13 -17.32 -12.57
CA ALA A 5 1.69 -17.37 -12.40
C ALA A 5 0.95 -17.05 -13.72
N GLN A 6 1.43 -16.05 -14.48
CA GLN A 6 0.90 -15.74 -15.80
C GLN A 6 1.07 -16.90 -16.78
N ARG A 7 2.27 -17.50 -16.82
CA ARG A 7 2.57 -18.63 -17.71
C ARG A 7 1.75 -19.89 -17.41
N THR A 8 1.37 -20.11 -16.15
CA THR A 8 0.63 -21.32 -15.73
C THR A 8 -0.86 -21.10 -15.55
N GLY A 9 -1.34 -19.86 -15.68
CA GLY A 9 -2.73 -19.49 -15.35
C GLY A 9 -3.05 -19.59 -13.85
N ALA A 10 -2.02 -19.62 -12.99
CA ALA A 10 -2.20 -19.65 -11.55
C ALA A 10 -2.58 -18.28 -10.99
N ILE A 11 -3.36 -18.25 -9.92
CA ILE A 11 -3.69 -17.02 -9.20
C ILE A 11 -2.49 -16.64 -8.31
N ASN A 12 -1.93 -15.45 -8.51
CA ASN A 12 -0.79 -14.98 -7.74
C ASN A 12 -1.23 -14.33 -6.42
N ILE A 13 -1.13 -15.11 -5.33
CA ILE A 13 -1.36 -14.66 -3.94
C ILE A 13 -0.04 -14.57 -3.14
N GLY A 14 1.11 -14.74 -3.80
CA GLY A 14 2.41 -14.71 -3.14
C GLY A 14 2.94 -13.29 -2.91
N GLN A 15 3.03 -12.51 -3.98
CA GLN A 15 3.58 -11.15 -3.92
C GLN A 15 2.47 -10.15 -3.58
N GLY A 16 2.77 -9.15 -2.74
CA GLY A 16 1.90 -8.00 -2.43
C GLY A 16 1.76 -7.02 -3.60
N PHE A 17 1.37 -7.55 -4.77
CA PHE A 17 1.14 -6.80 -6.00
C PHE A 17 -0.37 -6.55 -6.12
N PRO A 18 -0.84 -5.29 -6.14
CA PRO A 18 -2.25 -4.97 -6.33
C PRO A 18 -2.79 -5.57 -7.64
N ASP A 19 -4.05 -5.94 -7.67
CA ASP A 19 -4.76 -6.44 -8.86
C ASP A 19 -5.62 -5.36 -9.56
N GLU A 20 -5.56 -4.14 -9.06
CA GLU A 20 -6.17 -2.94 -9.65
C GLU A 20 -5.14 -1.81 -9.75
N ASP A 21 -5.46 -0.84 -10.61
CA ASP A 21 -4.77 0.44 -10.64
C ASP A 21 -4.99 1.21 -9.34
N GLY A 22 -4.13 2.21 -9.09
CA GLY A 22 -4.28 3.10 -7.95
C GLY A 22 -5.62 3.85 -7.96
N SER A 23 -6.08 4.28 -6.77
CA SER A 23 -7.30 5.09 -6.65
C SER A 23 -7.26 6.33 -7.55
N ALA A 24 -8.31 6.51 -8.37
CA ALA A 24 -8.43 7.64 -9.29
C ALA A 24 -8.26 8.99 -8.56
N VAL A 25 -8.80 9.11 -7.34
CA VAL A 25 -8.66 10.33 -6.53
C VAL A 25 -7.20 10.63 -6.17
N ILE A 26 -6.39 9.59 -5.93
CA ILE A 26 -4.96 9.74 -5.66
C ILE A 26 -4.21 10.14 -6.93
N ILE A 27 -4.54 9.52 -8.06
CA ILE A 27 -3.94 9.84 -9.36
C ILE A 27 -4.25 11.30 -9.73
N ASP A 28 -5.51 11.71 -9.64
CA ASP A 28 -5.95 13.07 -9.94
C ASP A 28 -5.27 14.10 -9.03
N ALA A 29 -5.18 13.82 -7.72
CA ALA A 29 -4.48 14.68 -6.78
C ALA A 29 -2.98 14.82 -7.12
N ALA A 30 -2.33 13.73 -7.56
CA ALA A 30 -0.95 13.77 -8.01
C ALA A 30 -0.79 14.62 -9.28
N VAL A 31 -1.69 14.46 -10.26
CA VAL A 31 -1.69 15.27 -11.50
C VAL A 31 -1.84 16.76 -11.17
N VAL A 32 -2.79 17.12 -10.32
CA VAL A 32 -3.00 18.50 -9.88
C VAL A 32 -1.74 19.06 -9.20
N ALA A 33 -1.13 18.29 -8.28
CA ALA A 33 0.07 18.73 -7.58
C ALA A 33 1.26 18.95 -8.54
N LEU A 34 1.44 18.07 -9.52
CA LEU A 34 2.48 18.19 -10.54
C LEU A 34 2.29 19.46 -11.40
N HIS A 35 1.06 19.72 -11.87
CA HIS A 35 0.75 20.91 -12.65
C HIS A 35 0.87 22.21 -11.83
N ALA A 36 0.63 22.15 -10.52
CA ALA A 36 0.83 23.28 -9.60
C ALA A 36 2.31 23.55 -9.26
N GLY A 37 3.25 22.79 -9.83
CA GLY A 37 4.68 22.96 -9.61
C GLY A 37 5.20 22.33 -8.31
N HIS A 38 4.44 21.43 -7.67
CA HIS A 38 4.92 20.64 -6.53
C HIS A 38 5.80 19.45 -6.97
N ASN A 39 6.83 19.75 -7.76
CA ASN A 39 7.77 18.80 -8.33
C ASN A 39 9.21 19.02 -7.85
N GLN A 40 9.39 19.86 -6.83
CA GLN A 40 10.67 20.12 -6.16
C GLN A 40 10.83 19.23 -4.93
N TYR A 41 12.06 19.17 -4.40
CA TYR A 41 12.36 18.41 -3.20
C TYR A 41 11.43 18.79 -2.04
N ALA A 42 10.80 17.77 -1.46
CA ALA A 42 10.05 17.92 -0.22
C ALA A 42 11.04 18.15 0.96
N PRO A 43 10.58 18.78 2.06
CA PRO A 43 11.33 18.81 3.30
C PRO A 43 11.72 17.39 3.73
N LEU A 44 12.92 17.22 4.29
CA LEU A 44 13.43 15.91 4.72
C LEU A 44 12.44 15.13 5.63
N PRO A 45 11.74 15.75 6.60
CA PRO A 45 10.74 15.05 7.41
C PRO A 45 9.46 14.66 6.65
N GLY A 46 9.20 15.30 5.51
CA GLY A 46 7.93 15.28 4.79
C GLY A 46 7.22 16.64 4.84
N VAL A 47 6.31 16.86 3.88
CA VAL A 47 5.50 18.08 3.82
C VAL A 47 4.60 18.21 5.05
N PRO A 48 4.46 19.41 5.66
CA PRO A 48 3.69 19.58 6.90
C PRO A 48 2.25 19.04 6.83
N ALA A 49 1.54 19.37 5.76
CA ALA A 49 0.16 18.93 5.56
C ALA A 49 0.01 17.40 5.57
N LEU A 50 1.00 16.66 5.07
CA LEU A 50 0.98 15.19 5.10
C LEU A 50 1.27 14.65 6.50
N ARG A 51 2.22 15.26 7.23
CA ARG A 51 2.54 14.87 8.61
C ARG A 51 1.33 15.07 9.54
N ASP A 52 0.62 16.19 9.39
CA ASP A 52 -0.61 16.47 10.14
C ASP A 52 -1.72 15.47 9.81
N ALA A 53 -1.90 15.15 8.53
CA ALA A 53 -2.87 14.16 8.08
C ALA A 53 -2.57 12.77 8.64
N ILE A 54 -1.29 12.37 8.68
CA ILE A 54 -0.85 11.11 9.28
C ILE A 54 -1.16 11.08 10.78
N ALA A 55 -0.77 12.12 11.54
CA ALA A 55 -1.05 12.18 12.97
C ALA A 55 -2.57 12.15 13.27
N ALA A 56 -3.37 12.86 12.47
CA ALA A 56 -4.83 12.80 12.57
C ALA A 56 -5.39 11.42 12.25
N HIS A 57 -4.86 10.72 11.24
CA HIS A 57 -5.20 9.34 10.94
C HIS A 57 -4.86 8.40 12.10
N GLN A 58 -3.66 8.51 12.68
CA GLN A 58 -3.23 7.68 13.82
C GLN A 58 -4.18 7.82 15.01
N ARG A 59 -4.59 9.04 15.33
CA ARG A 59 -5.58 9.30 16.38
C ARG A 59 -6.95 8.70 16.03
N ARG A 60 -7.42 8.86 14.79
CA ARG A 60 -8.77 8.46 14.38
C ARG A 60 -8.96 6.94 14.34
N HIS A 61 -7.95 6.21 13.86
CA HIS A 61 -8.06 4.75 13.65
C HIS A 61 -7.44 3.92 14.78
N TYR A 62 -6.45 4.48 15.50
CA TYR A 62 -5.69 3.72 16.50
C TYR A 62 -5.64 4.40 17.87
N GLY A 63 -6.27 5.58 18.04
CA GLY A 63 -6.27 6.31 19.31
C GLY A 63 -4.91 6.86 19.73
N LEU A 64 -3.92 6.88 18.82
CA LEU A 64 -2.56 7.32 19.11
C LEU A 64 -2.43 8.84 18.97
N ALA A 65 -2.02 9.51 20.05
CA ALA A 65 -1.67 10.92 20.03
C ALA A 65 -0.18 11.08 19.63
N VAL A 66 0.05 11.41 18.35
CA VAL A 66 1.40 11.63 17.80
C VAL A 66 1.57 13.11 17.48
N ASP A 67 2.70 13.68 17.87
CA ASP A 67 3.10 15.03 17.45
C ASP A 67 3.59 14.99 15.98
N PRO A 68 3.00 15.76 15.05
CA PRO A 68 3.39 15.73 13.64
C PRO A 68 4.85 16.13 13.37
N ASP A 69 5.42 17.01 14.20
CA ASP A 69 6.77 17.56 13.97
C ASP A 69 7.88 16.64 14.49
N SER A 70 7.69 16.01 15.66
CA SER A 70 8.69 15.12 16.25
C SER A 70 8.39 13.62 16.07
N GLY A 71 7.12 13.26 15.82
CA GLY A 71 6.64 11.89 15.82
C GLY A 71 6.29 11.31 14.44
N VAL A 72 6.40 12.10 13.37
CA VAL A 72 6.10 11.65 12.00
C VAL A 72 7.26 11.95 11.06
N GLN A 73 7.80 10.89 10.45
CA GLN A 73 8.78 10.94 9.38
C GLN A 73 8.21 10.26 8.14
N VAL A 74 8.11 11.00 7.04
CA VAL A 74 7.71 10.44 5.75
C VAL A 74 8.95 9.97 5.01
N THR A 75 8.93 8.74 4.51
CA THR A 75 10.01 8.16 3.73
C THR A 75 9.44 7.20 2.68
N PHE A 76 10.24 6.89 1.67
CA PHE A 76 9.96 5.78 0.76
C PHE A 76 10.89 4.63 1.10
N THR A 77 10.35 3.42 1.23
CA THR A 77 11.18 2.20 1.29
C THR A 77 10.52 1.06 0.54
N ALA A 78 11.30 0.37 -0.28
CA ALA A 78 10.86 -0.84 -0.96
C ALA A 78 11.01 -2.08 -0.06
N THR A 79 11.88 -2.03 0.96
CA THR A 79 12.14 -3.13 1.88
C THR A 79 11.88 -2.73 3.33
N PRO A 80 11.54 -3.67 4.22
CA PRO A 80 11.26 -3.37 5.63
C PRO A 80 12.51 -2.90 6.41
N ASP A 81 13.70 -3.03 5.84
CA ASP A 81 15.00 -2.90 6.51
C ASP A 81 15.46 -1.44 6.70
N GLY A 82 14.55 -0.49 6.49
CA GLY A 82 14.81 0.93 6.69
C GLY A 82 15.02 1.29 8.17
N PRO A 83 15.65 2.44 8.47
CA PRO A 83 16.02 2.85 9.83
C PRO A 83 14.84 3.17 10.76
N ALA A 84 13.59 3.00 10.31
CA ALA A 84 12.40 3.36 11.08
C ALA A 84 12.07 2.28 12.11
N ARG A 85 12.08 2.67 13.40
CA ARG A 85 11.72 1.79 14.55
C ARG A 85 10.27 1.32 14.52
N SER A 86 9.39 2.07 13.87
CA SER A 86 7.98 1.75 13.65
C SER A 86 7.55 2.24 12.27
N ILE A 87 6.89 1.38 11.49
CA ILE A 87 6.45 1.68 10.13
C ILE A 87 4.95 1.46 10.03
N VAL A 88 4.22 2.51 9.65
CA VAL A 88 2.85 2.36 9.15
C VAL A 88 2.94 2.18 7.64
N ARG A 89 2.54 1.00 7.15
CA ARG A 89 2.57 0.67 5.73
C ARG A 89 1.15 0.71 5.18
N PHE A 90 0.93 1.54 4.17
CA PHE A 90 -0.23 1.42 3.32
C PHE A 90 0.01 0.26 2.35
N ALA A 91 -0.68 -0.85 2.59
CA ALA A 91 -0.64 -2.03 1.72
C ALA A 91 -1.91 -2.07 0.88
N PHE A 92 -1.75 -2.33 -0.41
CA PHE A 92 -2.87 -2.63 -1.29
C PHE A 92 -3.09 -4.15 -1.30
N CYS A 93 -4.31 -4.56 -0.98
CA CYS A 93 -4.70 -5.96 -0.92
C CYS A 93 -5.25 -6.43 -2.28
N LYS A 94 -5.36 -7.76 -2.44
CA LYS A 94 -6.18 -8.34 -3.51
C LYS A 94 -7.65 -8.05 -3.27
N ARG A 95 -8.43 -7.90 -4.34
CA ARG A 95 -9.90 -7.86 -4.22
C ARG A 95 -10.44 -9.16 -3.65
N ASP A 96 -11.56 -9.05 -2.94
CA ASP A 96 -12.23 -10.18 -2.31
C ASP A 96 -12.55 -11.29 -3.32
N TYR A 97 -13.05 -10.94 -4.51
CA TYR A 97 -13.38 -11.95 -5.51
C TYR A 97 -12.15 -12.75 -6.00
N VAL A 98 -10.95 -12.17 -6.00
CA VAL A 98 -9.71 -12.86 -6.38
C VAL A 98 -9.32 -13.86 -5.29
N LEU A 99 -9.58 -13.50 -4.03
CA LEU A 99 -9.37 -14.39 -2.90
C LEU A 99 -10.39 -15.53 -2.93
N ASP A 100 -11.65 -15.24 -3.20
CA ASP A 100 -12.73 -16.23 -3.31
C ASP A 100 -12.42 -17.25 -4.43
N GLU A 101 -12.04 -16.77 -5.61
CA GLU A 101 -11.69 -17.64 -6.73
C GLU A 101 -10.49 -18.55 -6.39
N ALA A 102 -9.49 -18.03 -5.68
CA ALA A 102 -8.35 -18.84 -5.26
C ALA A 102 -8.73 -19.92 -4.25
N VAL A 103 -9.65 -19.62 -3.34
CA VAL A 103 -10.19 -20.60 -2.39
C VAL A 103 -10.94 -21.71 -3.14
N GLU A 104 -11.78 -21.36 -4.12
CA GLU A 104 -12.51 -22.32 -4.94
C GLU A 104 -11.57 -23.25 -5.72
N ARG A 105 -10.60 -22.70 -6.45
CA ARG A 105 -9.63 -23.50 -7.22
C ARG A 105 -8.81 -24.45 -6.33
N LEU A 106 -8.47 -24.02 -5.11
CA LEU A 106 -7.75 -24.85 -4.15
C LEU A 106 -8.62 -26.00 -3.62
N ARG A 107 -9.91 -25.75 -3.36
CA ARG A 107 -10.87 -26.78 -2.94
C ARG A 107 -11.02 -27.86 -4.04
N ASP A 108 -11.22 -27.45 -5.29
CA ASP A 108 -11.37 -28.37 -6.43
C ASP A 108 -10.12 -29.21 -6.68
N TRP A 109 -8.94 -28.60 -6.53
CA TRP A 109 -7.67 -29.30 -6.64
C TRP A 109 -7.49 -30.35 -5.54
N THR A 110 -7.94 -30.04 -4.32
CA THR A 110 -7.87 -30.94 -3.16
C THR A 110 -8.86 -32.09 -3.31
N ALA A 111 -10.06 -31.82 -3.80
CA ALA A 111 -11.08 -32.84 -4.05
C ALA A 111 -10.64 -33.85 -5.12
N ARG A 112 -9.98 -33.39 -6.20
CA ARG A 112 -9.43 -34.27 -7.26
C ARG A 112 -8.23 -35.12 -6.84
N ARG A 113 -7.62 -34.83 -5.68
CA ARG A 113 -6.48 -35.56 -5.13
C ARG A 113 -6.86 -36.60 -4.07
N ARG A 114 -8.13 -36.62 -3.66
CA ARG A 114 -8.73 -37.67 -2.83
C ARG A 114 -9.37 -38.71 -3.73
#